data_AF-A0A258RYH6-F1
#
_entry.id   AF-A0A258RYH6-F1
#
_cell.length_a   1.000
_cell.length_b   1.000
_cell.length_c   1.000
_cell.angle_alpha   90.00
_cell.angle_beta   90.00
_cell.angle_gamma   90.00
#
_symmetry.space_group_name_H-M   'P 1'
#
loop_
_entity.id
_entity.type
_entity.pdbx_description
1 polymer ?
#
loop_
_entity_poly.entity_id
_entity_poly.type
_entity_poly.pdbx_seq_one_letter_code
_entity_poly.pdbx_strand_id
1 'polypeptide(L)'
;MVFGEPVTRRVVTVTGSGVRTAGNWDVPLGILASDLIAQAGGYQPDIARLVFGGPMGGFALATDEVPVTKAANCLLALAAKDAPVEPLPMPCIRCGKCAEGCPVELQPQQMLWDARAGDFERAEKQDSLFECIECGICSAVCPSHIPLVQYFRFAKTEIWQREREHEKSSLARERFEFRNTRTERDKQEREAMLAQKRAQLAAQKASESPAGGSSASEAAPDDKQRAIAEAMARAKARKDAAQAEKLAAPPKDEDTSA
;
A
#
# COMPACT_ATOMS: atom_id res chain seq x y z
N MET A 1 6.74 27.31 7.76
CA MET A 1 7.94 26.68 8.36
C MET A 1 9.08 27.67 8.23
N VAL A 2 9.62 28.18 9.33
CA VAL A 2 10.52 29.37 9.32
C VAL A 2 12.01 29.00 9.15
N PHE A 3 12.39 27.72 9.33
CA PHE A 3 13.80 27.29 9.32
C PHE A 3 14.13 26.08 8.42
N GLY A 4 13.17 25.56 7.63
CA GLY A 4 13.42 24.42 6.73
C GLY A 4 13.71 23.07 7.41
N GLU A 5 13.54 22.98 8.73
CA GLU A 5 13.81 21.77 9.50
C GLU A 5 12.69 20.73 9.39
N PRO A 6 13.02 19.42 9.35
CA PRO A 6 12.01 18.36 9.39
C PRO A 6 11.30 18.34 10.75
N VAL A 7 9.99 18.03 10.73
CA VAL A 7 9.22 17.85 11.96
C VAL A 7 9.61 16.52 12.60
N THR A 8 10.50 16.56 13.58
CA THR A 8 11.00 15.37 14.32
C THR A 8 10.30 15.18 15.66
N ARG A 9 9.70 16.23 16.20
CA ARG A 9 9.02 16.24 17.51
C ARG A 9 7.67 16.95 17.43
N ARG A 10 6.80 16.66 18.39
CA ARG A 10 5.49 17.31 18.51
C ARG A 10 5.07 17.38 19.98
N VAL A 11 4.39 18.47 20.32
CA VAL A 11 3.70 18.58 21.61
C VAL A 11 2.40 17.77 21.56
N VAL A 12 2.28 16.80 22.46
CA VAL A 12 1.09 15.95 22.62
C VAL A 12 0.50 16.19 24.01
N THR A 13 -0.80 16.42 24.06
CA THR A 13 -1.52 16.55 25.33
C THR A 13 -1.96 15.17 25.82
N VAL A 14 -1.53 14.76 27.01
CA VAL A 14 -2.04 13.57 27.68
C VAL A 14 -3.00 14.03 28.76
N THR A 15 -4.26 13.60 28.71
CA THR A 15 -5.30 14.09 29.62
C THR A 15 -6.42 13.06 29.83
N GLY A 16 -7.37 13.39 30.70
CA GLY A 16 -8.51 12.54 31.06
C GLY A 16 -8.41 11.98 32.48
N SER A 17 -9.50 11.40 32.96
CA SER A 17 -9.60 10.85 34.32
C SER A 17 -8.83 9.55 34.52
N GLY A 18 -8.44 8.88 33.44
CA GLY A 18 -7.73 7.62 33.44
C GLY A 18 -6.19 7.73 33.46
N VAL A 19 -5.63 8.94 33.50
CA VAL A 19 -4.17 9.17 33.63
C VAL A 19 -3.83 9.84 34.96
N ARG A 20 -2.67 9.53 35.54
CA ARG A 20 -2.25 10.11 36.82
C ARG A 20 -1.84 11.58 36.71
N THR A 21 -1.11 11.95 35.66
CA THR A 21 -0.61 13.32 35.48
C THR A 21 -0.98 13.82 34.09
N ALA A 22 -1.99 14.69 34.04
CA ALA A 22 -2.35 15.39 32.81
C ALA A 22 -1.33 16.48 32.50
N GLY A 23 -0.97 16.64 31.22
CA GLY A 23 0.05 17.59 30.80
C GLY A 23 0.32 17.59 29.31
N ASN A 24 1.08 18.59 28.88
CA ASN A 24 1.60 18.70 27.52
C ASN A 24 3.04 18.21 27.49
N TRP A 25 3.33 17.29 26.58
CA TRP A 25 4.63 16.63 26.49
C TRP A 25 5.23 16.85 25.11
N ASP A 26 6.46 17.36 25.05
CA ASP A 26 7.22 17.44 23.81
C ASP A 26 7.91 16.09 23.55
N VAL A 27 7.39 15.33 22.59
CA VAL A 27 7.82 13.96 22.32
C VAL A 27 8.36 13.79 20.89
N PRO A 28 9.34 12.88 20.69
CA PRO A 28 9.75 12.49 19.36
C PRO A 28 8.63 11.76 18.63
N LEU A 29 8.52 11.98 17.31
CA LEU A 29 7.60 11.19 16.49
C LEU A 29 8.02 9.72 16.49
N GLY A 30 7.07 8.81 16.65
CA GLY A 30 7.29 7.36 16.68
C GLY A 30 7.39 6.76 18.09
N ILE A 31 7.41 7.55 19.17
CA ILE A 31 7.29 7.00 20.53
C ILE A 31 5.94 6.28 20.69
N LEU A 32 5.89 5.20 21.46
CA LEU A 32 4.63 4.50 21.71
C LEU A 32 3.73 5.30 22.66
N ALA A 33 2.41 5.18 22.48
CA ALA A 33 1.46 5.81 23.39
C ALA A 33 1.59 5.25 24.83
N SER A 34 1.90 3.96 24.97
CA SER A 34 2.22 3.31 26.25
C SER A 34 3.38 3.99 26.98
N ASP A 35 4.51 4.23 26.29
CA ASP A 35 5.70 4.88 26.86
C ASP A 35 5.39 6.32 27.29
N LEU A 36 4.61 7.04 26.48
CA LEU A 36 4.20 8.40 26.80
C LEU A 36 3.28 8.43 28.03
N ILE A 37 2.38 7.46 28.17
CA ILE A 37 1.49 7.37 29.34
C ILE A 37 2.26 6.94 30.57
N ALA A 38 3.25 6.04 30.44
CA ALA A 38 4.17 5.71 31.52
C ALA A 38 4.95 6.94 32.02
N GLN A 39 5.41 7.80 31.10
CA GLN A 39 6.03 9.08 31.46
C GLN A 39 5.06 10.05 32.16
N ALA A 40 3.77 10.00 31.80
CA ALA A 40 2.69 10.76 32.46
C ALA A 40 2.25 10.16 33.81
N GLY A 41 3.04 9.27 34.42
CA GLY A 41 2.76 8.64 35.71
C GLY A 41 1.94 7.34 35.60
N GLY A 42 1.65 6.88 34.39
CA GLY A 42 0.89 5.66 34.12
C GLY A 42 -0.63 5.85 34.19
N TYR A 43 -1.33 4.74 33.95
CA TYR A 43 -2.79 4.68 34.02
C TYR A 43 -3.30 4.68 35.46
N GLN A 44 -4.52 5.17 35.62
CA GLN A 44 -5.34 4.90 36.79
C GLN A 44 -5.97 3.49 36.68
N PRO A 45 -6.25 2.82 37.82
CA PRO A 45 -6.77 1.45 37.82
C PRO A 45 -8.16 1.31 37.21
N ASP A 46 -8.91 2.40 37.08
CA ASP A 46 -10.28 2.46 36.56
C ASP A 46 -10.35 2.87 35.08
N ILE A 47 -9.23 2.80 34.35
CA ILE A 47 -9.17 3.08 32.92
C ILE A 47 -10.12 2.16 32.14
N ALA A 48 -10.96 2.75 31.30
CA ALA A 48 -11.91 2.02 30.45
C ALA A 48 -11.56 2.14 28.96
N ARG A 49 -11.07 3.31 28.52
CA ARG A 49 -10.81 3.56 27.11
C ARG A 49 -9.66 4.55 26.92
N LEU A 50 -8.80 4.26 25.96
CA LEU A 50 -7.80 5.20 25.45
C LEU A 50 -8.29 5.75 24.11
N VAL A 51 -8.35 7.07 23.98
CA VAL A 51 -8.78 7.76 22.76
C VAL A 51 -7.59 8.50 22.16
N PHE A 52 -7.30 8.21 20.89
CA PHE A 52 -6.33 8.94 20.11
C PHE A 52 -6.99 10.14 19.45
N GLY A 53 -6.53 11.34 19.79
CA GLY A 53 -7.12 12.61 19.40
C GLY A 53 -7.89 13.27 20.54
N GLY A 54 -8.77 14.20 20.20
CA GLY A 54 -9.60 14.93 21.16
C GLY A 54 -10.93 14.22 21.48
N PRO A 55 -11.74 14.76 22.41
CA PRO A 55 -13.01 14.14 22.82
C PRO A 55 -14.05 14.05 21.70
N MET A 56 -14.00 14.94 20.70
CA MET A 56 -14.99 15.01 19.62
C MET A 56 -14.55 14.27 18.36
N GLY A 57 -13.28 14.44 17.95
CA GLY A 57 -12.74 13.89 16.71
C GLY A 57 -11.83 12.68 16.91
N GLY A 58 -11.56 12.28 18.15
CA GLY A 58 -10.71 11.13 18.44
C GLY A 58 -11.38 9.80 18.14
N PHE A 59 -10.59 8.73 18.12
CA PHE A 59 -11.08 7.37 18.02
C PHE A 59 -10.47 6.51 19.12
N ALA A 60 -11.22 5.50 19.57
CA ALA A 60 -10.74 4.58 20.58
C ALA A 60 -9.63 3.69 20.01
N LEU A 61 -8.53 3.57 20.75
CA LEU A 61 -7.46 2.63 20.44
C LEU A 61 -7.79 1.26 21.04
N ALA A 62 -7.49 0.21 20.28
CA ALA A 62 -7.56 -1.16 20.76
C ALA A 62 -6.36 -1.52 21.65
N THR A 63 -5.19 -0.96 21.35
CA THR A 63 -3.93 -1.16 22.08
C THR A 63 -3.22 0.19 22.25
N ASP A 64 -2.36 0.29 23.25
CA ASP A 64 -1.49 1.45 23.50
C ASP A 64 -0.11 1.32 22.83
N GLU A 65 0.16 0.21 22.16
CA GLU A 65 1.35 -0.05 21.32
C GLU A 65 1.27 0.65 19.95
N VAL A 66 0.74 1.87 19.92
CA VAL A 66 0.55 2.66 18.69
C VAL A 66 1.53 3.83 18.70
N PRO A 67 2.29 4.05 17.61
CA PRO A 67 3.23 5.15 17.55
C PRO A 67 2.51 6.51 17.50
N VAL A 68 3.03 7.47 18.24
CA VAL A 68 2.65 8.88 18.16
C VAL A 68 3.13 9.44 16.82
N THR A 69 2.18 9.71 15.93
CA THR A 69 2.45 10.26 14.60
C THR A 69 2.35 11.79 14.59
N LYS A 70 2.68 12.42 13.45
CA LYS A 70 2.50 13.87 13.25
C LYS A 70 1.05 14.34 13.45
N ALA A 71 0.08 13.44 13.27
CA ALA A 71 -1.35 13.72 13.47
C ALA A 71 -1.80 13.57 14.93
N ALA A 72 -0.96 12.99 15.80
CA ALA A 72 -1.25 12.84 17.22
C ALA A 72 -1.18 14.20 17.92
N ASN A 73 -2.32 14.74 18.32
CA ASN A 73 -2.38 15.98 19.10
C ASN A 73 -2.65 15.71 20.58
N CYS A 74 -3.46 14.70 20.86
CA CYS A 74 -3.95 14.41 22.19
C CYS A 74 -4.10 12.89 22.39
N LEU A 75 -3.81 12.41 23.59
CA LEU A 75 -4.14 11.10 24.10
C LEU A 75 -5.07 11.30 25.30
N LEU A 76 -6.31 10.84 25.15
CA LEU A 76 -7.35 11.00 26.17
C LEU A 76 -7.64 9.64 26.82
N ALA A 77 -7.22 9.50 28.08
CA ALA A 77 -7.44 8.32 28.90
C ALA A 77 -8.70 8.52 29.75
N LEU A 78 -9.77 7.76 29.46
CA LEU A 78 -11.06 7.90 30.13
C LEU A 78 -11.28 6.77 31.14
N ALA A 79 -11.56 7.14 32.39
CA ALA A 79 -12.04 6.20 33.39
C ALA A 79 -13.48 5.74 33.08
N ALA A 80 -13.90 4.61 33.64
CA ALA A 80 -15.24 4.04 33.39
C ALA A 80 -16.40 5.03 33.63
N LYS A 81 -16.25 5.94 34.60
CA LYS A 81 -17.26 6.98 34.92
C LYS A 81 -17.44 8.03 33.81
N ASP A 82 -16.39 8.30 33.05
CA ASP A 82 -16.33 9.33 32.00
C ASP A 82 -16.31 8.70 30.59
N ALA A 83 -16.46 7.37 30.52
CA ALA A 83 -16.60 6.61 29.30
C ALA A 83 -18.08 6.22 29.13
N PRO A 84 -18.93 7.11 28.60
CA PRO A 84 -20.33 6.77 28.37
C PRO A 84 -20.41 5.57 27.41
N VAL A 85 -21.31 4.64 27.70
CA VAL A 85 -21.63 3.55 26.77
C VAL A 85 -22.19 4.18 25.51
N GLU A 86 -21.47 4.04 24.40
CA GLU A 86 -21.93 4.54 23.11
C GLU A 86 -23.22 3.80 22.72
N PRO A 87 -24.36 4.50 22.61
CA PRO A 87 -25.59 3.86 22.19
C PRO A 87 -25.44 3.33 20.76
N LEU A 88 -26.11 2.22 20.48
CA LEU A 88 -26.06 1.61 19.16
C LEU A 88 -26.57 2.60 18.09
N PRO A 89 -25.89 2.70 16.94
CA PRO A 89 -26.28 3.63 15.89
C PRO A 89 -27.66 3.27 15.35
N MET A 90 -28.57 4.24 15.37
CA MET A 90 -29.92 4.11 14.84
C MET A 90 -29.99 4.59 13.38
N PRO A 91 -31.03 4.21 12.62
CA PRO A 91 -31.26 4.76 11.28
C PRO A 91 -31.33 6.30 11.27
N CYS A 92 -30.85 6.89 10.18
CA CYS A 92 -30.87 8.34 10.00
C CYS A 92 -32.32 8.85 9.82
N ILE A 93 -32.76 9.76 10.69
CA ILE A 93 -34.09 10.39 10.62
C ILE A 93 -34.12 11.69 9.79
N ARG A 94 -33.01 12.03 9.11
CA ARG A 94 -32.90 13.23 8.24
C ARG A 94 -33.22 14.56 8.94
N CYS A 95 -32.79 14.71 10.19
CA CYS A 95 -33.11 15.90 11.01
C CYS A 95 -32.32 17.18 10.67
N GLY A 96 -31.32 17.15 9.79
CA GLY A 96 -30.56 18.35 9.39
C GLY A 96 -29.51 18.87 10.38
N LYS A 97 -29.56 18.50 11.66
CA LYS A 97 -28.64 19.00 12.73
C LYS A 97 -27.15 18.88 12.40
N CYS A 98 -26.75 17.86 11.63
CA CYS A 98 -25.36 17.68 11.25
C CYS A 98 -24.85 18.77 10.30
N ALA A 99 -25.70 19.32 9.43
CA ALA A 99 -25.35 20.42 8.54
C ALA A 99 -25.28 21.74 9.30
N GLU A 100 -26.24 22.00 10.21
CA GLU A 100 -26.26 23.20 11.06
C GLU A 100 -25.02 23.29 11.98
N GLY A 101 -24.54 22.16 12.50
CA GLY A 101 -23.35 22.11 13.36
C GLY A 101 -22.02 22.09 12.60
N CYS A 102 -22.01 22.09 11.27
CA CYS A 102 -20.79 21.96 10.49
C CYS A 102 -20.02 23.30 10.43
N PRO A 103 -18.78 23.39 10.96
CA PRO A 103 -18.02 24.64 10.96
C PRO A 103 -17.51 25.06 9.58
N VAL A 104 -17.58 24.14 8.60
CA VAL A 104 -17.15 24.34 7.21
C VAL A 104 -18.33 24.25 6.25
N GLU A 105 -19.56 24.33 6.75
CA GLU A 105 -20.80 24.45 5.96
C GLU A 105 -21.04 23.34 4.92
N LEU A 106 -20.47 22.16 5.13
CA LEU A 106 -20.71 20.97 4.29
C LEU A 106 -22.11 20.36 4.53
N GLN A 107 -22.49 19.39 3.68
CA GLN A 107 -23.71 18.60 3.82
C GLN A 107 -23.43 17.14 4.26
N PRO A 108 -23.17 16.87 5.56
CA PRO A 108 -22.82 15.53 6.06
C PRO A 108 -23.86 14.44 5.75
N GLN A 109 -25.12 14.82 5.55
CA GLN A 109 -26.18 13.87 5.24
C GLN A 109 -26.00 13.24 3.86
N GLN A 110 -25.62 14.03 2.85
CA GLN A 110 -25.40 13.54 1.50
C GLN A 110 -24.12 12.71 1.45
N MET A 111 -23.05 13.24 2.06
CA MET A 111 -21.77 12.54 2.24
C MET A 111 -21.93 11.17 2.89
N LEU A 112 -22.81 11.03 3.89
CA LEU A 112 -23.06 9.74 4.55
C LEU A 112 -23.67 8.74 3.57
N TRP A 113 -24.61 9.16 2.73
CA TRP A 113 -25.26 8.27 1.77
C TRP A 113 -24.29 7.85 0.68
N ASP A 114 -23.51 8.78 0.15
CA ASP A 114 -22.52 8.49 -0.88
C ASP A 114 -21.42 7.56 -0.32
N ALA A 115 -20.94 7.81 0.91
CA ALA A 115 -20.00 6.92 1.60
C ALA A 115 -20.58 5.52 1.89
N ARG A 116 -21.88 5.41 2.22
CA ARG A 116 -22.55 4.11 2.44
C ARG A 116 -22.83 3.36 1.14
N ALA A 117 -23.10 4.07 0.06
CA ALA A 117 -23.32 3.49 -1.27
C ALA A 117 -22.00 3.02 -1.91
N GLY A 118 -20.86 3.52 -1.44
CA GLY A 118 -19.55 3.26 -2.06
C GLY A 118 -19.29 4.14 -3.29
N ASP A 119 -20.10 5.19 -3.48
CA ASP A 119 -20.02 6.15 -4.58
C ASP A 119 -18.98 7.23 -4.26
N PHE A 120 -17.72 6.82 -4.09
CA PHE A 120 -16.66 7.72 -3.63
C PHE A 120 -16.31 8.84 -4.62
N GLU A 121 -16.48 8.62 -5.92
CA GLU A 121 -16.29 9.69 -6.92
C GLU A 121 -17.28 10.83 -6.71
N ARG A 122 -18.50 10.49 -6.30
CA ARG A 122 -19.56 11.46 -6.03
C ARG A 122 -19.28 12.18 -4.72
N ALA A 123 -18.90 11.43 -3.68
CA ALA A 123 -18.47 12.00 -2.40
C ALA A 123 -17.30 12.98 -2.56
N GLU A 124 -16.34 12.68 -3.44
CA GLU A 124 -15.21 13.56 -3.75
C GLU A 124 -15.65 14.82 -4.52
N LYS A 125 -16.34 14.63 -5.66
CA LYS A 125 -16.56 15.71 -6.64
C LYS A 125 -17.80 16.56 -6.35
N GLN A 126 -18.83 15.99 -5.73
CA GLN A 126 -20.11 16.67 -5.49
C GLN A 126 -20.26 17.13 -4.05
N ASP A 127 -19.80 16.32 -3.09
CA ASP A 127 -20.00 16.62 -1.67
C ASP A 127 -18.74 17.20 -0.98
N SER A 128 -17.70 17.53 -1.77
CA SER A 128 -16.44 18.10 -1.28
C SER A 128 -15.87 17.36 -0.08
N LEU A 129 -15.87 16.02 -0.10
CA LEU A 129 -15.46 15.20 1.06
C LEU A 129 -14.07 15.55 1.62
N PHE A 130 -13.14 16.01 0.76
CA PHE A 130 -11.80 16.41 1.18
C PHE A 130 -11.74 17.75 1.93
N GLU A 131 -12.77 18.58 1.86
CA GLU A 131 -12.89 19.81 2.68
C GLU A 131 -13.27 19.49 4.13
N CYS A 132 -13.78 18.29 4.40
CA CYS A 132 -14.11 17.88 5.76
C CYS A 132 -12.85 17.83 6.63
N ILE A 133 -12.81 18.60 7.72
CA ILE A 133 -11.68 18.65 8.66
C ILE A 133 -11.74 17.59 9.77
N GLU A 134 -12.69 16.65 9.70
CA GLU A 134 -12.84 15.54 10.67
C GLU A 134 -12.97 15.98 12.14
N CYS A 135 -13.65 17.11 12.37
CA CYS A 135 -13.80 17.72 13.70
C CYS A 135 -14.71 16.95 14.67
N GLY A 136 -15.59 16.06 14.18
CA GLY A 136 -16.45 15.23 15.04
C GLY A 136 -17.82 15.82 15.38
N ILE A 137 -18.04 17.11 15.14
CA ILE A 137 -19.25 17.82 15.61
C ILE A 137 -20.52 17.18 15.06
N CYS A 138 -20.54 16.82 13.78
CA CYS A 138 -21.68 16.18 13.14
C CYS A 138 -22.09 14.85 13.80
N SER A 139 -21.13 14.08 14.33
CA SER A 139 -21.40 12.81 15.04
C SER A 139 -21.95 13.07 16.44
N ALA A 140 -21.42 14.08 17.12
CA ALA A 140 -21.84 14.45 18.47
C ALA A 140 -23.28 15.02 18.52
N VAL A 141 -23.68 15.83 17.54
CA VAL A 141 -25.03 16.42 17.48
C VAL A 141 -26.10 15.48 16.92
N CYS A 142 -25.70 14.28 16.44
CA CYS A 142 -26.61 13.35 15.79
C CYS A 142 -27.54 12.68 16.81
N PRO A 143 -28.87 12.85 16.73
CA PRO A 143 -29.81 12.18 17.64
C PRO A 143 -29.88 10.66 17.41
N SER A 144 -29.47 10.20 16.23
CA SER A 144 -29.38 8.77 15.89
C SER A 144 -28.03 8.15 16.28
N HIS A 145 -27.11 8.91 16.89
CA HIS A 145 -25.77 8.45 17.28
C HIS A 145 -24.97 7.80 16.15
N ILE A 146 -25.11 8.33 14.92
CA ILE A 146 -24.38 7.82 13.76
C ILE A 146 -22.95 8.37 13.80
N PRO A 147 -21.91 7.51 13.73
CA PRO A 147 -20.51 7.94 13.74
C PRO A 147 -20.08 8.48 12.37
N LEU A 148 -20.67 9.60 11.94
CA LEU A 148 -20.48 10.23 10.62
C LEU A 148 -19.00 10.41 10.25
N VAL A 149 -18.18 10.89 11.19
CA VAL A 149 -16.75 11.14 10.91
C VAL A 149 -15.99 9.87 10.58
N GLN A 150 -16.37 8.72 11.15
CA GLN A 150 -15.72 7.45 10.82
C GLN A 150 -16.04 7.02 9.37
N TYR A 151 -17.27 7.24 8.90
CA TYR A 151 -17.63 7.01 7.50
C TYR A 151 -16.85 7.91 6.56
N PHE A 152 -16.65 9.18 6.92
CA PHE A 152 -15.90 10.13 6.08
C PHE A 152 -14.41 9.79 6.03
N ARG A 153 -13.81 9.38 7.16
CA ARG A 153 -12.43 8.88 7.22
C ARG A 153 -12.24 7.64 6.36
N PHE A 154 -13.17 6.70 6.46
CA PHE A 154 -13.18 5.51 5.63
C PHE A 154 -13.23 5.89 4.15
N ALA A 155 -14.20 6.73 3.75
CA ALA A 155 -14.34 7.17 2.37
C ALA A 155 -13.09 7.88 1.82
N LYS A 156 -12.47 8.79 2.58
CA LYS A 156 -11.20 9.42 2.18
C LYS A 156 -10.07 8.41 2.02
N THR A 157 -9.97 7.46 2.95
CA THR A 157 -8.92 6.44 2.92
C THR A 157 -9.08 5.54 1.69
N GLU A 158 -10.31 5.17 1.35
CA GLU A 158 -10.63 4.40 0.14
C GLU A 158 -10.27 5.16 -1.14
N ILE A 159 -10.59 6.46 -1.23
CA ILE A 159 -10.20 7.28 -2.39
C ILE A 159 -8.68 7.33 -2.53
N TRP A 160 -7.94 7.57 -1.44
CA TRP A 160 -6.48 7.54 -1.46
C TRP A 160 -5.89 6.17 -1.77
N GLN A 161 -6.56 5.07 -1.42
CA GLN A 161 -6.14 3.73 -1.83
C GLN A 161 -6.29 3.56 -3.34
N ARG A 162 -7.46 3.92 -3.90
CA ARG A 162 -7.72 3.86 -5.35
C ARG A 162 -6.76 4.71 -6.15
N GLU A 163 -6.47 5.92 -5.68
CA GLU A 163 -5.52 6.82 -6.35
C GLU A 163 -4.10 6.23 -6.35
N ARG A 164 -3.64 5.71 -5.20
CA ARG A 164 -2.33 5.03 -5.12
C ARG A 164 -2.26 3.78 -6.02
N GLU A 165 -3.34 3.04 -6.16
CA GLU A 165 -3.41 1.89 -7.07
C GLU A 165 -3.37 2.33 -8.54
N HIS A 166 -4.12 3.37 -8.89
CA HIS A 166 -4.11 3.97 -10.22
C HIS A 166 -2.72 4.49 -10.59
N GLU A 167 -2.06 5.22 -9.70
CA GLU A 167 -0.67 5.69 -9.88
C GLU A 167 0.30 4.53 -10.09
N LYS A 168 0.23 3.49 -9.24
CA LYS A 168 1.07 2.30 -9.39
C LYS A 168 0.84 1.61 -10.74
N SER A 169 -0.42 1.51 -11.18
CA SER A 169 -0.76 0.90 -12.47
C SER A 169 -0.24 1.74 -13.65
N SER A 170 -0.33 3.06 -13.56
CA SER A 170 0.15 4.02 -14.56
C SER A 170 1.68 3.94 -14.68
N LEU A 171 2.39 3.98 -13.55
CA LEU A 171 3.84 3.84 -13.51
C LEU A 171 4.31 2.46 -14.02
N ALA A 172 3.56 1.39 -13.74
CA ALA A 172 3.86 0.06 -14.26
C ALA A 172 3.70 0.01 -15.79
N ARG A 173 2.65 0.66 -16.33
CA ARG A 173 2.44 0.78 -17.78
C ARG A 173 3.57 1.55 -18.47
N GLU A 174 3.95 2.70 -17.92
CA GLU A 174 5.07 3.49 -18.45
C GLU A 174 6.39 2.69 -18.47
N ARG A 175 6.68 1.94 -17.41
CA ARG A 175 7.86 1.06 -17.34
C ARG A 175 7.82 -0.06 -18.39
N PHE A 176 6.65 -0.63 -18.64
CA PHE A 176 6.47 -1.67 -19.65
C PHE A 176 6.66 -1.14 -21.07
N GLU A 177 6.07 0.02 -21.38
CA GLU A 177 6.21 0.70 -22.67
C GLU A 177 7.68 1.08 -22.93
N PHE A 178 8.39 1.60 -21.93
CA PHE A 178 9.82 1.88 -22.02
C PHE A 178 10.66 0.62 -22.29
N ARG A 179 10.33 -0.51 -21.65
CA ARG A 179 11.01 -1.79 -21.91
C ARG A 179 10.76 -2.30 -23.33
N ASN A 180 9.52 -2.19 -23.82
CA ASN A 180 9.16 -2.65 -25.16
C ASN A 180 9.86 -1.82 -26.25
N THR A 181 9.86 -0.50 -26.11
CA THR A 181 10.56 0.39 -27.05
C THR A 181 12.07 0.11 -27.10
N ARG A 182 12.72 -0.13 -25.94
CA ARG A 182 14.12 -0.55 -25.90
C ARG A 182 14.33 -1.90 -26.61
N THR A 183 13.48 -2.88 -26.33
CA THR A 183 13.60 -4.23 -26.91
C THR A 183 13.40 -4.22 -28.43
N GLU A 184 12.45 -3.42 -28.91
CA GLU A 184 12.15 -3.26 -30.33
C GLU A 184 13.30 -2.53 -31.06
N ARG A 185 13.87 -1.47 -30.47
CA ARG A 185 15.08 -0.83 -30.99
C ARG A 185 16.25 -1.80 -31.08
N ASP A 186 16.54 -2.54 -30.02
CA ASP A 186 17.63 -3.51 -29.98
C ASP A 186 17.41 -4.65 -31.00
N LYS A 187 16.15 -5.01 -31.30
CA LYS A 187 15.79 -6.00 -32.32
C LYS A 187 16.01 -5.43 -33.72
N GLN A 188 15.57 -4.21 -33.98
CA GLN A 188 15.76 -3.52 -35.26
C GLN A 188 17.26 -3.30 -35.57
N GLU A 189 18.06 -2.88 -34.58
CA GLU A 189 19.51 -2.74 -34.73
C GLU A 189 20.19 -4.07 -35.05
N ARG A 190 19.78 -5.16 -34.38
CA ARG A 190 20.29 -6.52 -34.66
C ARG A 190 19.89 -7.02 -36.04
N GLU A 191 18.65 -6.80 -36.46
CA GLU A 191 18.16 -7.18 -37.79
C GLU A 191 18.86 -6.38 -38.90
N ALA A 192 19.06 -5.07 -38.72
CA ALA A 192 19.81 -4.23 -39.65
C ALA A 192 21.28 -4.67 -39.77
N MET A 193 21.94 -4.98 -38.65
CA MET A 193 23.30 -5.54 -38.64
C MET A 193 23.39 -6.87 -39.37
N LEU A 194 22.43 -7.78 -39.17
CA LEU A 194 22.38 -9.07 -39.87
C LEU A 194 22.11 -8.89 -41.38
N ALA A 195 21.24 -7.96 -41.76
CA ALA A 195 20.96 -7.64 -43.15
C ALA A 195 22.19 -7.04 -43.86
N GLN A 196 22.89 -6.11 -43.20
CA GLN A 196 24.16 -5.57 -43.71
C GLN A 196 25.23 -6.65 -43.87
N LYS A 197 25.41 -7.53 -42.87
CA LYS A 197 26.33 -8.66 -42.97
C LYS A 197 25.95 -9.63 -44.09
N ARG A 198 24.65 -9.94 -44.26
CA ARG A 198 24.17 -10.77 -45.38
C ARG A 198 24.43 -10.12 -46.74
N ALA A 199 24.20 -8.81 -46.87
CA ALA A 199 24.46 -8.07 -48.11
C ALA A 199 25.97 -8.04 -48.43
N GLN A 200 26.84 -7.84 -47.44
CA GLN A 200 28.29 -7.89 -47.60
C GLN A 200 28.78 -9.28 -48.03
N LEU A 201 28.29 -10.35 -47.39
CA LEU A 201 28.65 -11.72 -47.78
C LEU A 201 28.13 -12.08 -49.18
N ALA A 202 26.96 -11.59 -49.57
CA ALA A 202 26.44 -11.76 -50.93
C ALA A 202 27.28 -10.99 -51.97
N ALA A 203 27.71 -9.77 -51.66
CA ALA A 203 28.61 -8.98 -52.51
C ALA A 203 29.99 -9.64 -52.63
N GLN A 204 30.55 -10.20 -51.55
CA GLN A 204 31.81 -10.96 -51.57
C GLN A 204 31.70 -12.24 -52.42
N LYS A 205 30.60 -12.99 -52.28
CA LYS A 205 30.31 -14.17 -53.13
C LYS A 205 30.07 -13.81 -54.59
N ALA A 206 29.55 -12.61 -54.89
CA ALA A 206 29.40 -12.13 -56.26
C ALA A 206 30.73 -11.64 -56.87
N SER A 207 31.68 -11.20 -56.05
CA SER A 207 33.06 -10.93 -56.50
C SER A 207 33.93 -12.19 -56.62
N GLU A 208 33.57 -13.28 -55.94
CA GLU A 208 34.22 -14.59 -56.04
C GLU A 208 33.42 -15.57 -56.91
N SER A 209 33.55 -15.46 -58.24
CA SER A 209 33.52 -16.54 -59.27
C SER A 209 32.59 -16.26 -60.49
N PRO A 210 33.09 -16.47 -61.73
CA PRO A 210 33.47 -17.81 -62.17
C PRO A 210 34.85 -17.93 -62.84
N ALA A 211 35.70 -18.79 -62.28
CA ALA A 211 36.71 -19.54 -63.02
C ALA A 211 36.93 -20.91 -62.36
N GLY A 212 36.41 -21.97 -62.99
CA GLY A 212 37.00 -23.31 -63.02
C GLY A 212 36.80 -24.28 -61.85
N GLY A 213 36.02 -25.34 -62.10
CA GLY A 213 36.50 -26.72 -61.91
C GLY A 213 36.32 -27.43 -60.56
N SER A 214 35.34 -28.34 -60.52
CA SER A 214 35.31 -29.65 -59.82
C SER A 214 36.24 -29.91 -58.62
N SER A 215 35.66 -30.17 -57.44
CA SER A 215 35.67 -31.50 -56.81
C SER A 215 35.07 -31.46 -55.39
N ALA A 216 34.62 -32.64 -54.96
CA ALA A 216 33.80 -32.95 -53.80
C ALA A 216 34.29 -32.44 -52.43
N SER A 217 33.31 -32.12 -51.55
CA SER A 217 33.34 -32.44 -50.12
C SER A 217 32.05 -31.92 -49.44
N GLU A 218 30.96 -32.69 -49.55
CA GLU A 218 29.86 -32.64 -48.57
C GLU A 218 30.41 -33.13 -47.21
N ALA A 219 31.00 -32.23 -46.43
CA ALA A 219 31.34 -32.50 -45.03
C ALA A 219 30.12 -32.20 -44.14
N ALA A 220 29.31 -33.25 -43.97
CA ALA A 220 28.56 -33.64 -42.77
C ALA A 220 27.73 -32.58 -41.98
N PRO A 221 26.39 -32.61 -42.13
CA PRO A 221 25.43 -32.14 -41.11
C PRO A 221 25.51 -32.93 -39.78
N ASP A 222 26.19 -34.08 -39.79
CA ASP A 222 26.24 -35.07 -38.73
C ASP A 222 27.00 -34.62 -37.47
N ASP A 223 28.10 -33.87 -37.58
CA ASP A 223 28.93 -33.55 -36.40
C ASP A 223 28.27 -32.55 -35.43
N LYS A 224 27.47 -31.61 -35.96
CA LYS A 224 26.68 -30.71 -35.10
C LYS A 224 25.51 -31.43 -34.44
N GLN A 225 24.88 -32.36 -35.15
CA GLN A 225 23.78 -33.16 -34.61
C GLN A 225 24.27 -34.15 -33.54
N ARG A 226 25.45 -34.75 -33.72
CA ARG A 226 26.12 -35.60 -32.73
C ARG A 226 26.51 -34.83 -31.48
N ALA A 227 27.07 -33.61 -31.62
CA ALA A 227 27.41 -32.76 -30.47
C ALA A 227 26.15 -32.30 -29.68
N ILE A 228 25.05 -31.99 -30.37
CA ILE A 228 23.77 -31.62 -29.73
C ILE A 228 23.15 -32.82 -29.00
N ALA A 229 23.20 -34.02 -29.61
CA ALA A 229 22.72 -35.25 -28.99
C ALA A 229 23.52 -35.63 -27.74
N GLU A 230 24.85 -35.47 -27.76
CA GLU A 230 25.71 -35.72 -26.60
C GLU A 230 25.46 -34.71 -25.46
N ALA A 231 25.23 -33.44 -25.79
CA ALA A 231 24.90 -32.41 -24.81
C ALA A 231 23.51 -32.65 -24.17
N MET A 232 22.53 -33.08 -24.97
CA MET A 232 21.19 -33.44 -24.50
C MET A 232 21.21 -34.70 -23.61
N ALA A 233 22.04 -35.69 -23.94
CA ALA A 233 22.22 -36.89 -23.10
C ALA A 233 22.85 -36.56 -21.73
N ARG A 234 23.86 -35.67 -21.70
CA ARG A 234 24.48 -35.20 -20.46
C ARG A 234 23.51 -34.37 -19.60
N ALA A 235 22.67 -33.54 -20.24
CA ALA A 235 21.64 -32.76 -19.54
C ALA A 235 20.53 -33.66 -18.98
N LYS A 236 20.14 -34.71 -19.71
CA LYS A 236 19.17 -35.70 -19.24
C LYS A 236 19.70 -36.51 -18.05
N ALA A 237 20.94 -36.99 -18.12
CA ALA A 237 21.59 -37.69 -17.00
C ALA A 237 21.69 -36.84 -15.72
N ARG A 238 21.94 -35.52 -15.85
CA ARG A 238 21.92 -34.59 -14.71
C ARG A 238 20.53 -34.36 -14.13
N LYS A 239 19.49 -34.34 -14.98
CA LYS A 239 18.10 -34.23 -14.52
C LYS A 239 17.62 -35.53 -13.85
N ASP A 240 18.00 -36.68 -14.39
CA ASP A 240 17.67 -37.99 -13.84
C ASP A 240 18.40 -38.21 -12.50
N ALA A 241 19.66 -37.78 -12.38
CA ALA A 241 20.39 -37.77 -11.10
C ALA A 241 19.75 -36.83 -10.07
N ALA A 242 19.35 -35.61 -10.48
CA ALA A 242 18.66 -34.67 -9.59
C ALA A 242 17.24 -35.13 -9.21
N GLN A 243 16.57 -35.94 -10.04
CA GLN A 243 15.29 -36.58 -9.71
C GLN A 243 15.47 -37.78 -8.77
N ALA A 244 16.51 -38.59 -8.95
CA ALA A 244 16.84 -39.68 -8.04
C ALA A 244 17.23 -39.16 -6.64
N GLU A 245 17.98 -38.06 -6.58
CA GLU A 245 18.35 -37.39 -5.31
C GLU A 245 17.12 -36.79 -4.61
N LYS A 246 16.13 -36.30 -5.37
CA LYS A 246 14.83 -35.86 -4.82
C LYS A 246 13.92 -37.01 -4.36
N LEU A 247 14.07 -38.22 -4.90
CA LEU A 247 13.27 -39.39 -4.53
C LEU A 247 13.86 -40.16 -3.34
N ALA A 248 15.13 -39.92 -2.99
CA ALA A 248 15.84 -40.54 -1.86
C ALA A 248 15.81 -39.70 -0.56
N ALA A 249 15.20 -38.51 -0.57
CA ALA A 249 15.02 -37.70 0.63
C ALA A 249 13.80 -38.23 1.44
N PRO A 250 13.96 -38.56 2.74
CA PRO A 250 12.87 -39.06 3.57
C PRO A 250 11.77 -38.00 3.79
N PRO A 251 10.51 -38.40 4.01
CA PRO A 251 9.40 -37.46 4.21
C PRO A 251 9.65 -36.60 5.46
N LYS A 252 9.50 -35.28 5.32
CA LYS A 252 9.38 -34.38 6.47
C LYS A 252 7.99 -34.58 7.06
N ASP A 253 7.94 -35.01 8.31
CA ASP A 253 6.74 -35.11 9.11
C ASP A 253 6.01 -33.76 9.18
N GLU A 254 4.77 -33.71 8.70
CA GLU A 254 3.80 -32.69 9.07
C GLU A 254 2.79 -33.31 10.07
N ASP A 255 2.61 -32.57 11.16
CA ASP A 255 1.50 -32.56 12.11
C ASP A 255 1.34 -33.68 13.15
N THR A 256 1.75 -33.37 14.39
CA THR A 256 0.96 -33.67 15.61
C THR A 256 1.16 -32.58 16.68
N SER A 257 0.13 -31.75 16.84
CA SER A 257 -0.40 -31.17 18.09
C SER A 257 0.53 -30.45 19.09
N ALA A 258 0.31 -29.14 19.28
CA ALA A 258 -0.14 -28.50 20.54
C ALA A 258 0.02 -26.97 20.46
#